data_AF-A0A820W3I7-F1
#
_entry.id   AF-A0A820W3I7-F1
#
_cell.length_a   1.000
_cell.length_b   1.000
_cell.length_c   1.000
_cell.angle_alpha   90.00
_cell.angle_beta   90.00
_cell.angle_gamma   90.00
#
_symmetry.space_group_name_H-M   'P 1'
#
loop_
_entity.id
_entity.type
_entity.pdbx_description
1 polymer ?
#
loop_
_entity_poly.entity_id
_entity_poly.type
_entity_poly.pdbx_seq_one_letter_code
_entity_poly.pdbx_strand_id
1 'polypeptide(L)'
;MQSINSFFNNAQQQISSLYGFQDALLYQPNEPDTARTIVQTPDLFHMPYETITIETPDNEKLHGYLIKQINRTNERETLVFFHGNAGNIGHRYDSIVLHNKNKNVIR
;
A
#
# COMPACT_ATOMS: atom_id res chain seq x y z
N MET A 1 -1.34 50.24 -4.46
CA MET A 1 -0.56 49.42 -3.51
C MET A 1 -1.42 48.45 -2.71
N GLN A 2 -2.52 48.87 -2.07
CA GLN A 2 -3.39 47.96 -1.30
C GLN A 2 -4.04 46.83 -2.14
N SER A 3 -4.49 47.12 -3.37
CA SER A 3 -5.07 46.11 -4.28
C SER A 3 -4.08 45.02 -4.70
N ILE A 4 -2.83 45.39 -4.93
CA ILE A 4 -1.74 44.47 -5.30
C ILE A 4 -1.41 43.53 -4.13
N ASN A 5 -1.30 44.07 -2.92
CA ASN A 5 -1.05 43.26 -1.72
C ASN A 5 -2.21 42.30 -1.43
N SER A 6 -3.46 42.75 -1.61
CA SER A 6 -4.64 41.88 -1.48
C SER A 6 -4.64 40.74 -2.49
N PHE A 7 -4.25 41.00 -3.74
CA PHE A 7 -4.11 39.96 -4.76
C PHE A 7 -3.09 38.89 -4.34
N PHE A 8 -1.89 39.29 -3.92
CA PHE A 8 -0.85 38.34 -3.48
C PHE A 8 -1.26 37.54 -2.25
N ASN A 9 -1.90 38.16 -1.26
CA ASN A 9 -2.40 37.47 -0.06
C ASN A 9 -3.46 36.40 -0.40
N ASN A 10 -4.34 36.69 -1.36
CA ASN A 10 -5.36 35.74 -1.81
C ASN A 10 -4.72 34.57 -2.56
N ALA A 11 -3.76 34.83 -3.45
CA ALA A 11 -3.04 33.78 -4.17
C ALA A 11 -2.26 32.87 -3.21
N GLN A 12 -1.60 33.43 -2.20
CA GLN A 12 -0.88 32.66 -1.18
C GLN A 12 -1.82 31.77 -0.36
N GLN A 13 -3.01 32.27 0.01
CA GLN A 13 -4.02 31.45 0.69
C GLN A 13 -4.48 30.30 -0.18
N GLN A 14 -4.79 30.55 -1.46
CA GLN A 14 -5.24 29.51 -2.39
C GLN A 14 -4.18 28.42 -2.62
N ILE A 15 -2.92 28.80 -2.82
CA ILE A 15 -1.80 27.85 -2.97
C ILE A 15 -1.60 27.04 -1.70
N SER A 16 -1.64 27.69 -0.53
CA SER A 16 -1.52 26.99 0.76
C SER A 16 -2.64 25.97 0.96
N SER A 17 -3.88 26.33 0.61
CA SER A 17 -5.02 25.41 0.68
C SER A 17 -4.86 24.23 -0.27
N LEU A 18 -4.44 24.48 -1.53
CA LEU A 18 -4.22 23.41 -2.50
C LEU A 18 -3.11 22.45 -2.04
N TYR A 19 -1.99 23.00 -1.59
CA TYR A 19 -0.88 22.22 -1.06
C TYR A 19 -1.28 21.38 0.15
N GLY A 20 -2.08 21.92 1.06
CA GLY A 20 -2.57 21.19 2.23
C GLY A 20 -3.58 20.07 1.89
N PHE A 21 -4.30 20.19 0.77
CA PHE A 21 -5.32 19.22 0.36
C PHE A 21 -4.84 18.18 -0.66
N GLN A 22 -3.73 18.42 -1.36
CA GLN A 22 -3.29 17.57 -2.47
C GLN A 22 -3.07 16.11 -2.06
N ASP A 23 -2.57 15.87 -0.84
CA ASP A 23 -2.26 14.51 -0.37
C ASP A 23 -3.54 13.68 -0.22
N ALA A 24 -4.64 14.30 0.18
CA ALA A 24 -5.93 13.63 0.33
C ALA A 24 -6.52 13.19 -1.02
N LEU A 25 -6.06 13.77 -2.14
CA LEU A 25 -6.45 13.32 -3.49
C LEU A 25 -5.68 12.08 -3.94
N LEU A 26 -4.44 11.90 -3.45
CA LEU A 26 -3.51 10.87 -3.92
C LEU A 26 -3.43 9.67 -2.98
N TYR A 27 -3.61 9.89 -1.68
CA TYR A 27 -3.45 8.88 -0.64
C TYR A 27 -4.69 8.89 0.26
N GLN A 28 -5.40 7.76 0.28
CA GLN A 28 -6.64 7.58 1.04
C GLN A 28 -6.45 6.47 2.07
N PRO A 29 -5.62 6.70 3.11
CA PRO A 29 -5.26 5.66 4.07
C PRO A 29 -6.36 5.28 5.05
N ASN A 30 -7.44 6.06 5.07
CA ASN A 30 -8.58 5.84 5.97
C ASN A 30 -9.74 5.13 5.27
N GLU A 31 -9.65 4.91 3.95
CA GLU A 31 -10.72 4.32 3.16
C GLU A 31 -10.33 2.92 2.65
N PRO A 32 -11.17 1.90 2.84
CA PRO A 32 -12.39 1.89 3.66
C PRO A 32 -12.07 2.00 5.17
N ASP A 33 -13.06 2.19 6.04
CA ASP A 33 -12.90 2.33 7.50
C ASP A 33 -12.00 1.27 8.18
N THR A 34 -11.87 0.10 7.57
CA THR A 34 -11.04 -1.01 8.04
C THR A 34 -9.55 -0.88 7.68
N ALA A 35 -9.16 0.12 6.88
CA ALA A 35 -7.84 0.30 6.32
C ALA A 35 -6.72 0.36 7.37
N ARG A 36 -7.00 0.95 8.54
CA ARG A 36 -6.02 1.08 9.63
C ARG A 36 -6.18 0.07 10.76
N THR A 37 -7.23 -0.74 10.74
CA THR A 37 -7.61 -1.59 11.88
C THR A 37 -7.55 -3.07 11.56
N ILE A 38 -7.76 -3.46 10.30
CA ILE A 38 -7.85 -4.87 9.90
C ILE A 38 -6.91 -5.13 8.73
N VAL A 39 -5.87 -5.92 8.97
CA VAL A 39 -4.99 -6.45 7.92
C VAL A 39 -5.09 -7.96 7.95
N GLN A 40 -5.79 -8.53 6.96
CA GLN A 40 -5.97 -9.98 6.87
C GLN A 40 -4.62 -10.68 6.66
N THR A 41 -4.41 -11.84 7.30
CA THR A 41 -3.22 -12.70 7.14
C THR A 41 -3.50 -13.86 6.18
N PRO A 42 -2.47 -14.54 5.62
CA PRO A 42 -2.72 -15.57 4.62
C PRO A 42 -3.42 -16.81 5.20
N ASP A 43 -3.41 -16.97 6.54
CA ASP A 43 -4.13 -18.02 7.26
C ASP A 43 -5.62 -18.05 6.94
N LEU A 44 -6.25 -16.87 6.83
CA LEU A 44 -7.68 -16.72 6.52
C LEU A 44 -8.04 -17.33 5.15
N PHE A 45 -7.05 -17.54 4.30
CA PHE A 45 -7.18 -18.08 2.94
C PHE A 45 -6.53 -19.46 2.79
N HIS A 46 -6.08 -20.07 3.89
CA HIS A 46 -5.42 -21.38 3.91
C HIS A 46 -4.20 -21.47 2.96
N MET A 47 -3.50 -20.36 2.74
CA MET A 47 -2.31 -20.33 1.88
C MET A 47 -1.04 -20.55 2.72
N PRO A 48 -0.12 -21.44 2.31
CA PRO A 48 1.15 -21.59 3.02
C PRO A 48 2.03 -20.36 2.81
N TYR A 49 2.60 -19.83 3.88
CA TYR A 49 3.42 -18.63 3.82
C TYR A 49 4.53 -18.63 4.87
N GLU A 50 5.50 -17.75 4.66
CA GLU A 50 6.51 -17.38 5.65
C GLU A 50 6.41 -15.89 5.95
N THR A 51 6.52 -15.52 7.22
CA THR A 51 6.68 -14.12 7.61
C THR A 51 8.11 -13.69 7.30
N ILE A 52 8.26 -12.54 6.63
CA ILE A 52 9.55 -11.96 6.29
C ILE A 52 9.62 -10.51 6.74
N THR A 53 10.85 -10.05 7.02
CA THR A 53 11.16 -8.65 7.27
C THR A 53 12.16 -8.20 6.21
N ILE A 54 11.83 -7.12 5.50
CA ILE A 54 12.69 -6.53 4.47
C ILE A 54 13.25 -5.24 5.04
N GLU A 55 14.58 -5.18 5.16
CA GLU A 55 15.29 -3.96 5.54
C GLU A 55 15.58 -3.13 4.29
N THR A 56 15.20 -1.86 4.35
CA THR A 56 15.38 -0.90 3.26
C THR A 56 16.67 -0.10 3.43
N PRO A 57 17.23 0.52 2.36
CA PRO A 57 18.46 1.31 2.46
C PRO A 57 18.37 2.51 3.42
N ASP A 58 17.17 3.03 3.66
CA ASP A 58 16.86 4.09 4.62
C ASP A 58 16.56 3.58 6.04
N ASN A 59 16.80 2.28 6.29
CA ASN A 59 16.64 1.58 7.58
C ASN A 59 15.20 1.37 8.05
N GLU A 60 14.22 1.55 7.17
CA GLU A 60 12.84 1.12 7.45
C GLU A 60 12.71 -0.41 7.37
N LYS A 61 11.87 -0.97 8.24
CA LYS A 61 11.59 -2.41 8.31
C LYS A 61 10.20 -2.70 7.78
N LEU A 62 10.14 -3.27 6.58
CA LEU A 62 8.87 -3.66 5.96
C LEU A 62 8.53 -5.09 6.40
N HIS A 63 7.40 -5.24 7.07
CA HIS A 63 6.84 -6.55 7.38
C HIS A 63 6.08 -7.07 6.16
N GLY A 64 6.35 -8.31 5.76
CA GLY A 64 5.68 -8.94 4.63
C GLY A 64 5.44 -10.44 4.80
N TYR A 65 4.73 -11.01 3.84
CA TYR A 65 4.46 -12.43 3.75
C TYR A 65 4.97 -12.98 2.42
N LEU A 66 5.82 -14.00 2.47
CA LEU A 66 6.17 -14.83 1.32
C LEU A 66 5.19 -15.99 1.23
N ILE A 67 4.19 -15.85 0.38
CA ILE A 67 3.18 -16.87 0.09
C ILE A 67 3.75 -17.83 -0.96
N LYS A 68 3.79 -19.12 -0.62
CA LYS A 68 4.46 -20.16 -1.40
C LYS A 68 3.46 -21.01 -2.18
N GLN A 69 3.92 -21.64 -3.26
CA GLN A 69 3.19 -22.77 -3.83
C GLN A 69 3.30 -23.98 -2.90
N ILE A 70 2.19 -24.69 -2.68
CA ILE A 70 2.16 -25.94 -1.88
C ILE A 70 3.15 -26.97 -2.46
N ASN A 71 3.24 -27.05 -3.78
CA ASN A 71 4.13 -27.95 -4.49
C ASN A 71 5.14 -27.19 -5.34
N ARG A 72 6.38 -27.67 -5.36
CA ARG A 72 7.45 -27.17 -6.23
C ARG A 72 7.76 -25.68 -6.04
N THR A 73 7.73 -25.17 -4.80
CA THR A 73 7.97 -23.75 -4.48
C THR A 73 9.22 -23.19 -5.18
N ASN A 74 10.32 -23.94 -5.19
CA ASN A 74 11.61 -23.50 -5.74
C ASN A 74 11.65 -23.49 -7.28
N GLU A 75 10.67 -24.10 -7.95
CA GLU A 75 10.54 -24.13 -9.42
C GLU A 75 9.64 -22.99 -9.94
N ARG A 76 9.17 -22.11 -9.05
CA ARG A 76 8.13 -21.12 -9.34
C ARG A 76 8.69 -19.72 -9.21
N GLU A 77 8.32 -18.88 -10.17
CA GLU A 77 8.65 -17.46 -10.13
C GLU A 77 8.02 -16.81 -8.89
N THR A 78 8.69 -15.77 -8.38
CA THR A 78 8.19 -14.96 -7.26
C THR A 78 7.72 -13.61 -7.79
N LEU A 79 6.46 -13.27 -7.55
CA LEU A 79 5.91 -11.95 -7.79
C LEU A 79 6.04 -11.11 -6.53
N VAL A 80 6.59 -9.91 -6.63
CA VAL A 80 6.50 -8.88 -5.57
C VAL A 80 5.26 -8.03 -5.86
N PHE A 81 4.30 -8.05 -4.94
CA PHE A 81 3.02 -7.38 -5.11
C PHE A 81 3.00 -6.05 -4.34
N PHE A 82 2.71 -4.97 -5.04
CA PHE A 82 2.53 -3.63 -4.46
C PHE A 82 1.05 -3.25 -4.50
N HIS A 83 0.49 -2.82 -3.37
CA HIS A 83 -0.88 -2.30 -3.34
C HIS A 83 -0.93 -0.81 -3.69
N GLY A 84 -2.11 -0.33 -4.09
CA GLY A 84 -2.34 1.09 -4.35
C GLY A 84 -2.50 1.92 -3.07
N ASN A 85 -2.56 3.24 -3.23
CA ASN A 85 -2.56 4.25 -2.17
C ASN A 85 -3.84 4.33 -1.31
N ALA A 86 -4.79 3.42 -1.49
CA ALA A 86 -6.04 3.35 -0.71
C ALA A 86 -6.19 1.96 -0.10
N GLY A 87 -6.72 1.92 1.12
CA GLY A 87 -6.84 0.70 1.91
C GLY A 87 -5.49 0.17 2.40
N ASN A 88 -5.45 -1.13 2.70
CA ASN A 88 -4.23 -1.84 3.06
C ASN A 88 -4.03 -3.10 2.22
N ILE A 89 -2.86 -3.73 2.33
CA ILE A 89 -2.49 -4.95 1.59
C ILE A 89 -3.44 -6.13 1.86
N GLY A 90 -4.08 -6.18 3.03
CA GLY A 90 -5.11 -7.16 3.39
C GLY A 90 -6.37 -7.06 2.53
N HIS A 91 -6.70 -5.89 1.97
CA HIS A 91 -7.84 -5.72 1.06
C HIS A 91 -7.59 -6.29 -0.34
N ARG A 92 -6.39 -6.80 -0.63
CA ARG A 92 -5.97 -7.20 -1.98
C ARG A 92 -5.89 -8.71 -2.17
N TYR A 93 -6.49 -9.49 -1.27
CA TYR A 93 -6.37 -10.95 -1.32
C TYR A 93 -6.90 -11.60 -2.58
N ASP A 94 -7.99 -11.09 -3.15
CA ASP A 94 -8.51 -11.64 -4.42
C ASP A 94 -7.46 -11.56 -5.54
N SER A 95 -6.69 -10.46 -5.56
CA SER A 95 -5.57 -10.30 -6.49
C SER A 95 -4.42 -11.23 -6.13
N ILE A 96 -4.07 -11.36 -4.85
CA ILE A 96 -3.00 -12.24 -4.38
C ILE A 96 -3.29 -13.70 -4.74
N VAL A 97 -4.51 -14.18 -4.48
CA VAL A 97 -4.96 -15.54 -4.81
C VAL A 97 -4.90 -15.79 -6.31
N LEU A 98 -5.29 -14.81 -7.13
CA LEU A 98 -5.17 -14.93 -8.58
C LEU A 98 -3.72 -15.12 -9.04
N HIS A 99 -2.80 -14.31 -8.50
CA HIS A 99 -1.38 -14.38 -8.88
C HIS A 99 -0.67 -15.60 -8.29
N ASN A 100 -1.10 -16.06 -7.11
CA ASN A 100 -0.58 -17.27 -6.47
C ASN A 100 -1.06 -18.57 -7.15
N LYS A 101 -1.75 -18.55 -8.29
CA LYS A 101 -2.12 -19.81 -8.99
C LYS A 101 -0.92 -20.60 -9.52
N ASN A 102 0.20 -19.94 -9.83
CA ASN A 102 1.40 -20.58 -10.37
C ASN A 102 2.71 -19.88 -9.97
N LYS A 103 2.64 -18.93 -9.03
CA LYS A 103 3.78 -18.12 -8.60
C LYS A 103 3.81 -18.03 -7.08
N ASN A 104 5.00 -17.92 -6.52
CA ASN A 104 5.12 -17.43 -5.15
C ASN A 104 4.78 -15.92 -5.15
N VAL A 105 4.30 -15.39 -4.04
CA VAL A 105 3.93 -13.98 -3.93
C VAL A 105 4.54 -13.40 -2.66
N ILE A 106 5.31 -12.33 -2.77
CA ILE A 106 5.68 -11.47 -1.66
C ILE A 106 4.68 -10.32 -1.60
N ARG A 107 4.13 -10.05 -0.43
CA ARG A 107 3.23 -8.93 -0.17
C ARG A 107 3.52 -8.28 1.17
#